data_AF-A0A2K3MHW0-F1
#
_entry.id   AF-A0A2K3MHW0-F1
#
_cell.length_a   1.000
_cell.length_b   1.000
_cell.length_c   1.000
_cell.angle_alpha   90.00
_cell.angle_beta   90.00
_cell.angle_gamma   90.00
#
_symmetry.space_group_name_H-M   'P 1'
#
loop_
_entity.id
_entity.type
_entity.pdbx_description
1 polymer ?
#
loop_
_entity_poly.entity_id
_entity_poly.type
_entity_poly.pdbx_seq_one_letter_code
_entity_poly.pdbx_strand_id
1 'polypeptide(L)'
;MKAMVLGKYHYILYFLVLAMQPRMLLTLDEDLKPISVPVRVGQAVDAVGQAGRPKIITGFQTHSTPVLLAAGDRAELATEKYIPLSSILEGFVILKDNPDYEDRL
;
A
#
# COMPACT_ATOMS: atom_id res chain seq x y z
N MET A 1 10.55 16.96 -25.89
CA MET A 1 10.49 15.57 -25.38
C MET A 1 10.31 14.52 -26.49
N LYS A 2 9.39 14.68 -27.45
CA LYS A 2 9.19 13.73 -28.58
C LYS A 2 10.45 13.40 -29.41
N ALA A 3 11.27 14.40 -29.75
CA ALA A 3 12.45 14.19 -30.60
C ALA A 3 13.58 13.36 -29.94
N MET A 4 13.61 13.32 -28.61
CA MET A 4 14.66 12.64 -27.83
C MET A 4 14.21 11.24 -27.40
N VAL A 5 13.03 11.14 -26.78
CA VAL A 5 12.51 9.88 -26.21
C VAL A 5 11.90 8.95 -27.27
N LEU A 6 11.26 9.50 -28.32
CA LEU A 6 10.61 8.73 -29.40
C LEU A 6 11.38 8.83 -30.74
N GLY A 7 12.58 9.41 -30.74
CA GLY A 7 13.39 9.65 -31.93
C GLY A 7 14.65 8.80 -32.00
N LYS A 8 15.78 9.42 -32.34
CA LYS A 8 17.08 8.75 -32.50
C LYS A 8 17.61 8.06 -31.22
N TYR A 9 17.18 8.54 -30.05
CA TYR A 9 17.71 8.10 -28.76
C TYR A 9 16.67 7.36 -27.90
N HIS A 10 15.81 6.56 -28.52
CA HIS A 10 14.79 5.75 -27.84
C HIS A 10 15.37 4.76 -26.82
N TYR A 11 16.61 4.30 -27.00
CA TYR A 11 17.29 3.41 -26.06
C TYR A 11 17.56 4.04 -24.68
N ILE A 12 17.47 5.38 -24.56
CA ILE A 12 17.57 6.06 -23.26
C ILE A 12 16.47 5.59 -22.29
N LEU A 13 15.31 5.18 -22.82
CA LEU A 13 14.23 4.63 -22.00
C LEU A 13 14.63 3.35 -21.28
N TYR A 14 15.51 2.51 -21.84
CA TYR A 14 15.95 1.28 -21.17
C TYR A 14 16.73 1.56 -19.88
N PHE A 15 17.45 2.69 -19.81
CA PHE A 15 18.09 3.13 -18.56
C PHE A 15 17.07 3.62 -17.52
N LEU A 16 15.96 4.21 -17.96
CA LEU A 16 14.90 4.69 -17.05
C LEU A 16 14.01 3.55 -16.54
N VAL A 17 13.69 2.58 -17.39
CA VAL A 17 12.79 1.44 -17.05
C VAL A 17 13.33 0.63 -15.87
N LEU A 18 14.65 0.47 -15.76
CA LEU A 18 15.27 -0.24 -14.62
C LEU A 18 15.05 0.47 -13.28
N ALA A 19 14.80 1.78 -13.28
CA ALA A 19 14.51 2.56 -12.09
C ALA A 19 13.01 2.65 -11.78
N MET A 20 12.13 2.17 -12.67
CA MET A 20 10.69 2.19 -12.46
C MET A 20 10.26 1.03 -11.54
N GLN A 21 10.25 1.27 -10.24
CA GLN A 21 9.67 0.34 -9.27
C GLN A 21 8.23 0.77 -8.91
N PRO A 22 7.19 -0.05 -9.21
CA PRO A 22 5.83 0.28 -8.83
C PRO A 22 5.65 0.18 -7.31
N ARG A 23 4.96 1.16 -6.73
CA ARG A 23 4.51 1.09 -5.34
C ARG A 23 3.25 0.24 -5.28
N MET A 24 3.40 -1.03 -4.93
CA MET A 24 2.29 -1.98 -4.77
C MET A 24 2.22 -2.45 -3.33
N LEU A 25 1.04 -2.80 -2.84
CA LEU A 25 0.83 -3.47 -1.57
C LEU A 25 0.23 -4.86 -1.82
N LEU A 26 0.92 -5.88 -1.34
CA LEU A 26 0.49 -7.27 -1.36
C LEU A 26 0.61 -7.85 0.06
N THR A 27 -0.46 -8.48 0.52
CA THR A 27 -0.52 -9.06 1.86
C THR A 27 -0.33 -10.56 1.81
N LEU A 28 0.55 -11.05 2.67
CA LEU A 28 0.90 -12.45 2.82
C LEU A 28 0.52 -12.93 4.22
N ASP A 29 0.19 -14.20 4.33
CA ASP A 29 -0.01 -14.90 5.61
C ASP A 29 1.34 -15.36 6.21
N GLU A 30 1.34 -15.92 7.42
CA GLU A 30 2.53 -16.50 8.07
C GLU A 30 3.14 -17.65 7.23
N ASP A 31 2.31 -18.37 6.47
CA ASP A 31 2.68 -19.40 5.50
C ASP A 31 3.20 -18.85 4.15
N LEU A 32 3.37 -17.53 4.02
CA LEU A 32 3.71 -16.83 2.77
C LEU A 32 2.69 -17.01 1.64
N LYS A 33 1.44 -17.36 1.97
CA LYS A 33 0.33 -17.43 1.01
C LYS A 33 -0.28 -16.05 0.81
N PRO A 34 -0.63 -15.66 -0.43
CA PRO A 34 -1.31 -14.40 -0.66
C PRO A 34 -2.70 -14.41 -0.04
N ILE A 35 -3.00 -13.40 0.77
CA ILE A 35 -4.29 -13.24 1.43
C ILE A 35 -4.89 -11.90 1.01
N SER A 36 -6.17 -11.89 0.65
CA SER A 36 -6.88 -10.66 0.24
C SER A 36 -7.54 -10.03 1.45
N VAL A 37 -7.11 -8.83 1.82
CA VAL A 37 -7.59 -8.10 3.00
C VAL A 37 -8.06 -6.71 2.58
N PRO A 38 -9.15 -6.19 3.17
CA PRO A 38 -9.58 -4.84 2.90
C PRO A 38 -8.59 -3.82 3.49
N VAL A 39 -8.16 -2.88 2.66
CA VAL A 39 -7.21 -1.79 2.99
C VAL A 39 -7.83 -0.46 2.61
N ARG A 40 -7.59 0.57 3.43
CA ARG A 40 -7.93 1.96 3.16
C ARG A 40 -6.72 2.65 2.55
N VAL A 41 -6.86 3.17 1.33
CA VAL A 41 -5.81 3.90 0.63
C VAL A 41 -6.23 5.35 0.50
N GLY A 42 -5.34 6.28 0.84
CA GLY A 42 -5.58 7.70 0.66
C GLY A 42 -4.32 8.53 0.85
N GLN A 43 -4.48 9.85 0.78
CA GLN A 43 -3.38 10.79 0.86
C GLN A 43 -2.69 10.73 2.23
N ALA A 44 -1.35 10.64 2.21
CA ALA A 44 -0.51 10.66 3.39
C ALA A 44 -0.48 12.04 4.04
N VAL A 45 -0.68 12.06 5.35
CA VAL A 45 -0.76 13.25 6.20
C VAL A 45 -0.22 12.90 7.59
N ASP A 46 0.40 13.84 8.30
CA ASP A 46 1.08 13.51 9.57
C ASP A 46 0.11 13.15 10.70
N ALA A 47 -0.99 13.90 10.82
CA ALA A 47 -2.08 13.60 11.75
C ALA A 47 -3.37 14.28 11.29
N VAL A 48 -4.43 13.49 11.10
CA VAL A 48 -5.77 13.97 10.78
C VAL A 48 -6.80 13.13 11.52
N GLY A 49 -7.95 13.72 11.88
CA GLY A 49 -8.98 13.06 12.69
C GLY A 49 -9.26 13.79 14.00
N GLN A 50 -10.15 13.25 14.81
CA GLN A 50 -10.54 13.85 16.09
C GLN A 50 -9.46 13.63 17.16
N ALA A 51 -9.36 14.57 18.11
CA ALA A 51 -8.44 14.49 19.23
C ALA A 51 -8.58 13.14 19.97
N GLY A 52 -7.46 12.43 20.15
CA GLY A 52 -7.40 11.14 20.84
C GLY A 52 -7.17 9.92 19.94
N ARG A 53 -7.46 10.00 18.63
CA ARG A 53 -7.14 8.94 17.65
C ARG A 53 -6.64 9.55 16.34
N PRO A 54 -5.38 10.01 16.29
CA PRO A 54 -4.81 10.55 15.06
C PRO A 54 -4.74 9.44 13.99
N LYS A 55 -5.20 9.77 12.79
CA LYS A 55 -5.06 8.95 11.57
C LYS A 55 -4.03 9.58 10.66
N ILE A 56 -3.31 8.74 9.92
CA ILE A 56 -2.19 9.14 9.04
C ILE A 56 -2.68 9.32 7.58
N ILE A 57 -3.98 9.10 7.33
CA ILE A 57 -4.58 9.10 5.99
C ILE A 57 -5.82 10.01 5.96
N THR A 58 -5.96 10.78 4.89
CA THR A 58 -7.18 11.54 4.55
C THR A 58 -7.81 11.06 3.25
N GLY A 59 -9.14 11.20 3.15
CA GLY A 59 -9.87 10.98 1.89
C GLY A 59 -9.69 9.58 1.33
N PHE A 60 -9.89 8.55 2.17
CA PHE A 60 -9.56 7.18 1.81
C PHE A 60 -10.66 6.50 0.98
N GLN A 61 -10.23 5.56 0.13
CA GLN A 61 -11.08 4.56 -0.51
C GLN A 61 -10.72 3.17 0.01
N THR A 62 -11.72 2.31 0.15
CA THR A 62 -11.48 0.91 0.58
C THR A 62 -11.29 0.03 -0.63
N HIS A 63 -10.14 -0.63 -0.69
CA HIS A 63 -9.76 -1.59 -1.73
C HIS A 63 -9.48 -2.95 -1.09
N SER A 64 -9.40 -4.00 -1.89
CA SER A 64 -8.88 -5.30 -1.46
C SER A 64 -7.48 -5.48 -2.03
N THR A 65 -6.57 -6.05 -1.25
CA THR A 65 -5.21 -6.36 -1.72
C THR A 65 -5.22 -7.49 -2.76
N PRO A 66 -4.34 -7.46 -3.79
CA PRO A 66 -3.26 -6.48 -4.00
C PRO A 66 -3.73 -5.16 -4.63
N VAL A 67 -3.11 -4.05 -4.22
CA VAL A 67 -3.45 -2.69 -4.68
C VAL A 67 -2.20 -1.92 -5.11
N LEU A 68 -2.34 -1.05 -6.11
CA LEU A 68 -1.31 -0.08 -6.49
C LEU A 68 -1.52 1.23 -5.74
N LEU A 69 -0.46 1.75 -5.14
CA LEU A 69 -0.48 3.01 -4.40
C LEU A 69 0.01 4.14 -5.31
N ALA A 70 -0.72 5.26 -5.36
CA ALA A 70 -0.26 6.42 -6.10
C ALA A 70 0.88 7.14 -5.36
N ALA A 71 1.50 8.12 -6.02
CA ALA A 71 2.49 8.97 -5.39
C ALA A 71 1.85 9.78 -4.25
N GLY A 72 2.40 9.68 -3.04
CA GLY A 72 1.86 10.36 -1.86
C GLY A 72 0.73 9.61 -1.14
N ASP A 73 0.29 8.45 -1.66
CA ASP A 73 -0.67 7.61 -0.96
C ASP A 73 0.00 6.78 0.14
N ARG A 74 -0.76 6.53 1.19
CA ARG A 74 -0.51 5.55 2.25
C ARG A 74 -1.70 4.60 2.35
N ALA A 75 -1.41 3.37 2.77
CA ALA A 75 -2.42 2.37 3.06
C ALA A 75 -2.48 2.08 4.57
N GLU A 76 -3.69 1.78 5.05
CA GLU A 76 -3.98 1.32 6.41
C GLU A 76 -4.93 0.11 6.33
N LEU A 77 -4.81 -0.86 7.23
CA LEU A 77 -5.74 -1.99 7.27
C LEU A 77 -7.15 -1.49 7.62
N ALA A 78 -8.17 -2.00 6.91
CA ALA A 78 -9.58 -1.70 7.21
C ALA A 78 -10.19 -2.65 8.25
N THR A 79 -9.48 -3.72 8.62
CA THR A 79 -9.90 -4.74 9.58
C THR A 79 -8.92 -4.84 10.74
N GLU A 80 -9.43 -5.22 11.91
CA GLU A 80 -8.64 -5.49 13.12
C GLU A 80 -8.31 -6.99 13.26
N LYS A 81 -8.76 -7.84 12.32
CA LYS A 81 -8.49 -9.28 12.33
C LYS A 81 -7.01 -9.62 12.21
N TYR A 82 -6.26 -8.78 11.51
CA TYR A 82 -4.85 -9.01 11.23
C TYR A 82 -4.00 -7.86 11.77
N ILE A 83 -2.81 -8.20 12.26
CA ILE A 83 -1.77 -7.27 12.66
C ILE A 83 -0.64 -7.34 11.62
N PRO A 84 -0.25 -6.22 10.99
CA PRO A 84 0.86 -6.21 10.06
C PRO A 84 2.19 -6.24 10.82
N LEU A 85 3.15 -7.03 10.34
CA LEU A 85 4.49 -7.06 10.93
C LEU A 85 5.30 -5.79 10.62
N SER A 86 4.93 -5.06 9.55
CA SER A 86 5.53 -3.79 9.15
C SER A 86 4.62 -2.63 9.55
N SER A 87 5.22 -1.53 10.02
CA SER A 87 4.53 -0.26 10.27
C SER A 87 4.09 0.45 8.99
N ILE A 88 4.73 0.13 7.86
CA ILE A 88 4.43 0.71 6.54
C ILE A 88 3.83 -0.37 5.66
N LEU A 89 2.61 -0.13 5.16
CA LEU A 89 1.91 -1.03 4.26
C LEU A 89 2.28 -0.76 2.80
N GLU A 90 3.50 -1.15 2.42
CA GLU A 90 4.02 -1.05 1.05
C GLU A 90 4.90 -2.26 0.71
N GLY A 91 4.86 -2.71 -0.53
CA GLY A 91 5.52 -3.91 -1.01
C GLY A 91 4.80 -5.18 -0.56
N PHE A 92 5.59 -6.16 -0.12
CA PHE A 92 5.10 -7.40 0.46
C PHE A 92 5.05 -7.26 1.97
N VAL A 93 3.85 -7.38 2.53
CA VAL A 93 3.62 -7.25 3.97
C VAL A 93 3.03 -8.54 4.50
N ILE A 94 3.69 -9.11 5.50
CA ILE A 94 3.19 -10.28 6.22
C ILE A 94 2.22 -9.80 7.29
N LEU A 95 1.06 -10.42 7.29
CA LEU A 95 -0.02 -10.24 8.25
C LEU A 95 -0.03 -11.43 9.20
N LYS A 96 -0.20 -11.13 10.48
CA LYS A 96 -0.39 -12.11 11.54
C LYS A 96 -1.83 -12.04 12.04
N ASP A 97 -2.42 -13.17 12.37
CA ASP A 97 -3.72 -13.20 13.04
C ASP A 97 -3.66 -12.47 14.39
N ASN A 98 -4.62 -11.59 14.63
CA ASN A 98 -4.73 -10.86 15.87
C ASN A 98 -5.29 -11.78 16.98
N PRO A 99 -4.54 -12.07 18.06
CA PRO A 99 -5.04 -12.92 19.14
C PRO A 99 -6.17 -12.28 19.95
N ASP A 100 -6.28 -10.94 19.93
CA ASP A 100 -7.30 -10.18 20.65
C ASP A 100 -8.56 -9.93 19.81
N TYR A 101 -8.63 -10.48 18.59
CA TYR A 101 -9.77 -10.33 17.72
C TYR A 101 -10.91 -11.26 18.14
N GLU A 102 -11.95 -10.69 18.75
CA GLU A 102 -13.22 -11.37 18.95
C GLU A 102 -14.14 -11.10 17.75
N ASP A 103 -14.57 -12.17 17.08
CA ASP A 103 -15.64 -12.07 16.09
C ASP A 103 -16.91 -11.63 16.83
N ARG A 104 -17.30 -10.37 16.64
CA ARG A 104 -18.57 -9.85 17.16
C ARG A 104 -19.72 -10.58 16.44
N LEU A 105 -20.22 -11.63 17.08
CA LEU A 105 -21.52 -12.25 16.80
C LEU A 105 -22.67 -11.25 17.00
#